data_AF-A0A239LEW7-F1
#
_entry.id   AF-A0A239LEW7-F1
#
_cell.length_a   1.000
_cell.length_b   1.000
_cell.length_c   1.000
_cell.angle_alpha   90.00
_cell.angle_beta   90.00
_cell.angle_gamma   90.00
#
_symmetry.space_group_name_H-M   'P 1'
#
loop_
_entity.id
_entity.type
_entity.pdbx_description
1 polymer ?
#
loop_
_entity_poly.entity_id
_entity_poly.type
_entity_poly.pdbx_seq_one_letter_code
_entity_poly.pdbx_strand_id
1 'polypeptide(L)'
;MSGIIINDAIVLVSTIQDHARRQSIAASAVAGARDRLRPILLTTLTTVLGLAPLMYESSRQALFLKPTVVTLVYGLSVGFFAVLLLVPALLMIQSDLSRGVGTLRKVLVGRRFNHRFRSAVAGIVVAVLALNTAILGPWVVTGNAVVPLELWGAKWVTFSAGAASLVWAVTLTLLLIALFAATSGILIQRSRQ
;
A
#
# COMPACT_ATOMS: atom_id res chain seq x y z
N MET A 1 16.31 -19.33 -18.03
CA MET A 1 16.89 -18.02 -17.70
C MET A 1 16.33 -17.41 -16.40
N SER A 2 15.01 -17.42 -16.16
CA SER A 2 14.40 -16.79 -14.97
C SER A 2 15.08 -17.18 -13.64
N GLY A 3 15.38 -18.46 -13.42
CA GLY A 3 16.05 -18.91 -12.19
C GLY A 3 17.43 -18.29 -11.95
N ILE A 4 18.24 -18.06 -12.99
CA ILE A 4 19.57 -17.45 -12.85
C ILE A 4 19.41 -15.98 -12.42
N ILE A 5 18.52 -15.25 -13.10
CA ILE A 5 18.22 -13.84 -12.81
C ILE A 5 17.68 -13.68 -11.38
N ILE A 6 16.77 -14.56 -10.95
CA ILE A 6 16.20 -14.55 -9.59
C ILE A 6 17.29 -14.81 -8.55
N ASN A 7 18.17 -15.79 -8.80
CA ASN A 7 19.28 -16.09 -7.90
C ASN A 7 20.21 -14.87 -7.73
N ASP A 8 20.59 -14.23 -8.83
CA ASP A 8 21.45 -13.05 -8.82
C ASP A 8 20.79 -11.88 -8.07
N ALA A 9 19.48 -11.68 -8.27
CA ALA A 9 18.71 -10.66 -7.57
C ALA A 9 18.61 -10.93 -6.07
N ILE A 10 18.32 -12.15 -5.63
CA ILE A 10 18.22 -12.50 -4.20
C ILE A 10 19.55 -12.24 -3.48
N VAL A 11 20.66 -12.67 -4.08
CA VAL A 11 22.00 -12.48 -3.51
C VAL A 11 22.38 -11.00 -3.49
N LEU A 12 21.99 -10.22 -4.50
CA LEU A 12 22.19 -8.77 -4.51
C LEU A 12 21.38 -8.08 -3.39
N VAL A 13 20.11 -8.43 -3.24
CA VAL A 13 19.23 -7.88 -2.19
C VAL A 13 19.79 -8.17 -0.81
N SER A 14 20.19 -9.41 -0.52
CA SER A 14 20.75 -9.76 0.80
C SER A 14 22.04 -9.00 1.10
N THR A 15 22.89 -8.81 0.09
CA THR A 15 24.13 -8.04 0.22
C THR A 15 23.85 -6.56 0.49
N ILE A 16 22.86 -5.97 -0.19
CA ILE A 16 22.44 -4.59 0.05
C ILE A 16 21.85 -4.46 1.46
N GLN A 17 21.05 -5.42 1.91
CA GLN A 17 20.47 -5.42 3.26
C GLN A 17 21.54 -5.52 4.35
N ASP A 18 22.57 -6.34 4.16
CA ASP A 18 23.69 -6.43 5.11
C ASP A 18 24.47 -5.12 5.19
N HIS A 19 24.70 -4.47 4.06
CA HIS A 19 25.28 -3.13 4.01
C HIS A 19 24.37 -2.07 4.67
N ALA A 20 23.05 -2.18 4.52
CA ALA A 20 22.07 -1.26 5.11
C ALA A 20 22.03 -1.28 6.64
N ARG A 21 22.63 -2.30 7.28
CA ARG A 21 22.81 -2.34 8.74
C ARG A 21 23.84 -1.33 9.24
N ARG A 22 24.77 -0.88 8.39
CA ARG A 22 25.94 -0.05 8.79
C ARG A 22 26.01 1.31 8.08
N GLN A 23 25.27 1.49 6.98
CA GLN A 23 25.31 2.71 6.16
C GLN A 23 23.92 3.04 5.60
N SER A 24 23.79 4.22 4.99
CA SER A 24 22.53 4.67 4.38
C SER A 24 22.13 3.78 3.20
N ILE A 25 20.82 3.64 2.94
CA ILE A 25 20.30 2.79 1.84
C ILE A 25 20.94 3.13 0.49
N ALA A 26 21.17 4.42 0.20
CA ALA A 26 21.83 4.85 -1.03
C ALA A 26 23.29 4.34 -1.11
N ALA A 27 24.06 4.46 -0.03
CA ALA A 27 25.43 3.97 0.02
C ALA A 27 25.48 2.43 -0.01
N SER A 28 24.53 1.76 0.65
CA SER A 28 24.37 0.31 0.64
C SER A 28 24.04 -0.23 -0.75
N ALA A 29 23.19 0.45 -1.51
CA ALA A 29 22.82 0.09 -2.87
C ALA A 29 24.05 0.09 -3.79
N VAL A 30 24.87 1.14 -3.71
CA VAL A 30 26.12 1.26 -4.49
C VAL A 30 27.14 0.22 -4.06
N ALA A 31 27.36 0.04 -2.75
CA ALA A 31 28.31 -0.95 -2.24
C ALA A 31 27.91 -2.39 -2.62
N GLY A 32 26.64 -2.75 -2.42
CA GLY A 32 26.13 -4.07 -2.79
C GLY A 32 26.20 -4.35 -4.29
N ALA A 33 25.89 -3.36 -5.14
CA ALA A 33 26.03 -3.48 -6.58
C ALA A 33 27.50 -3.66 -6.99
N ARG A 34 28.44 -2.92 -6.39
CA ARG A 34 29.88 -3.05 -6.66
C ARG A 34 30.41 -4.44 -6.32
N ASP A 35 30.03 -4.98 -5.17
CA ASP A 35 30.50 -6.29 -4.70
C ASP A 35 29.95 -7.44 -5.55
N ARG A 36 28.73 -7.29 -6.07
CA ARG A 36 28.06 -8.32 -6.87
C ARG A 36 28.24 -8.16 -8.38
N LEU A 37 28.75 -7.04 -8.86
CA LEU A 37 29.05 -6.82 -10.26
C LEU A 37 29.92 -7.95 -10.84
N ARG A 38 31.04 -8.29 -10.17
CA ARG A 38 31.98 -9.31 -10.67
C ARG A 38 31.37 -10.72 -10.68
N PRO A 39 30.78 -11.23 -9.59
CA PRO A 39 30.12 -12.54 -9.60
C PRO A 39 29.05 -12.68 -10.68
N ILE A 40 28.12 -11.72 -10.78
CA ILE A 40 26.99 -11.79 -11.73
C ILE A 40 27.51 -11.69 -13.18
N LEU A 41 28.52 -10.83 -13.42
CA LEU A 41 29.17 -10.73 -14.73
C LEU A 41 29.81 -12.07 -15.13
N LEU A 42 30.54 -12.73 -14.22
CA LEU A 42 31.17 -14.02 -14.49
C LEU A 42 30.14 -15.10 -14.82
N THR A 43 29.06 -15.21 -14.05
CA THR A 43 27.99 -16.17 -14.32
C THR A 43 27.35 -15.93 -15.69
N THR A 44 27.08 -14.67 -16.02
CA THR A 44 26.51 -14.27 -17.31
C THR A 44 27.47 -14.63 -18.44
N LEU A 45 28.73 -14.21 -18.34
CA LEU A 45 29.76 -14.47 -19.34
C LEU A 45 29.99 -15.97 -19.54
N THR A 46 30.14 -16.75 -18.46
CA THR A 46 30.34 -18.19 -18.57
C THR A 46 29.15 -18.88 -19.24
N THR A 47 27.91 -18.42 -18.97
CA THR A 47 26.72 -19.00 -19.63
C THR A 47 26.68 -18.64 -21.11
N VAL A 48 26.94 -17.37 -21.45
CA VAL A 48 26.97 -16.89 -22.84
C VAL A 48 28.05 -17.60 -23.63
N LEU A 49 29.27 -17.67 -23.08
CA LEU A 49 30.40 -18.33 -23.73
C LEU A 49 30.22 -19.85 -23.80
N GLY A 50 29.66 -20.48 -22.78
CA GLY A 50 29.38 -21.92 -22.78
C GLY A 50 28.32 -22.33 -23.81
N LEU A 51 27.39 -21.43 -24.14
CA LEU A 51 26.37 -21.65 -25.14
C LEU A 51 26.73 -21.11 -26.52
N ALA A 52 27.79 -20.31 -26.64
CA ALA A 52 28.25 -19.75 -27.91
C ALA A 52 28.49 -20.84 -28.99
N PRO A 53 29.13 -22.00 -28.72
CA PRO A 53 29.34 -23.03 -29.73
C PRO A 53 28.02 -23.57 -30.31
N LEU A 54 26.99 -23.73 -29.47
CA LEU A 54 25.67 -24.20 -29.89
C LEU A 54 24.94 -23.18 -30.79
N MET A 55 25.28 -21.89 -30.69
CA MET A 55 24.72 -20.86 -31.57
C MET A 55 25.27 -20.96 -33.00
N TYR A 56 26.50 -21.44 -33.17
CA TYR A 56 27.18 -21.58 -34.46
C TYR A 56 27.03 -22.98 -35.08
N GLU A 57 26.53 -23.95 -34.31
CA GLU A 57 26.28 -25.31 -34.79
C GLU A 57 25.16 -25.34 -35.84
N SER A 58 25.38 -26.09 -36.93
CA SER A 58 24.53 -26.11 -38.12
C SER A 58 23.80 -27.44 -38.33
N SER A 59 24.05 -28.44 -37.47
CA SER A 59 23.40 -29.75 -37.53
C SER A 59 21.87 -29.68 -37.39
N ARG A 60 21.15 -30.57 -38.08
CA ARG A 60 19.66 -30.65 -38.03
C ARG A 60 19.12 -30.87 -36.61
N GLN A 61 19.87 -31.55 -35.74
CA GLN A 61 19.52 -31.72 -34.33
C GLN A 61 19.61 -30.39 -33.55
N ALA A 62 20.58 -29.53 -33.88
CA ALA A 62 20.84 -28.26 -33.19
C ALA A 62 19.85 -27.16 -33.60
N LEU A 63 19.25 -27.25 -34.79
CA LEU A 63 18.25 -26.29 -35.26
C LEU A 63 17.02 -26.19 -34.35
N PHE A 64 16.64 -27.26 -33.65
CA PHE A 64 15.55 -27.23 -32.66
C PHE A 64 15.94 -26.52 -31.36
N LEU A 65 17.22 -26.57 -30.98
CA LEU A 65 17.74 -25.98 -29.74
C LEU A 65 18.13 -24.51 -29.90
N LYS A 66 18.48 -24.11 -31.13
CA LYS A 66 18.96 -22.76 -31.46
C LYS A 66 18.02 -21.63 -30.98
N PRO A 67 16.69 -21.68 -31.18
CA PRO A 67 15.79 -20.62 -30.70
C PRO A 67 15.80 -20.47 -29.17
N THR A 68 15.86 -21.60 -28.46
CA THR A 68 15.92 -21.63 -26.99
C THR A 68 17.23 -21.05 -26.47
N VAL A 69 18.35 -21.37 -27.12
CA VAL A 69 19.66 -20.83 -26.73
C VAL A 69 19.73 -19.33 -26.98
N VAL A 70 19.30 -18.87 -28.15
CA VAL A 70 19.30 -17.44 -28.52
C VAL A 70 18.49 -16.62 -27.52
N THR A 71 17.27 -17.06 -27.20
CA THR A 71 16.40 -16.37 -26.22
C THR A 71 17.02 -16.36 -24.82
N LEU A 72 17.67 -17.45 -24.40
CA LEU A 72 18.34 -17.52 -23.11
C LEU A 72 19.54 -16.57 -23.02
N VAL A 73 20.40 -16.53 -24.02
CA VAL A 73 21.61 -15.68 -24.08
C VAL A 73 21.23 -14.20 -24.09
N TYR A 74 20.25 -13.82 -24.91
CA TYR A 74 19.74 -12.44 -24.93
C TYR A 74 19.06 -12.07 -23.61
N GLY A 75 18.20 -12.95 -23.08
CA GLY A 75 17.48 -12.70 -21.84
C GLY A 75 18.41 -12.60 -20.62
N LEU A 76 19.49 -13.38 -20.58
CA LEU A 76 20.54 -13.26 -19.55
C LEU A 76 21.33 -11.96 -19.69
N SER A 77 21.73 -11.59 -20.91
CA SER A 77 22.47 -10.36 -21.17
C SER A 77 21.68 -9.13 -20.73
N VAL A 78 20.39 -9.05 -21.06
CA VAL A 78 19.51 -7.96 -20.61
C VAL A 78 19.21 -8.09 -19.12
N GLY A 79 18.98 -9.31 -18.63
CA GLY A 79 18.71 -9.60 -17.22
C GLY A 79 19.84 -9.16 -16.29
N PHE A 80 21.10 -9.30 -16.71
CA PHE A 80 22.27 -8.80 -15.99
C PHE A 80 22.16 -7.29 -15.71
N PHE A 81 21.88 -6.48 -16.73
CA PHE A 81 21.71 -5.04 -16.57
C PHE A 81 20.47 -4.71 -15.74
N ALA A 82 19.37 -5.42 -15.97
CA ALA A 82 18.14 -5.23 -15.21
C ALA A 82 18.35 -5.51 -13.70
N VAL A 83 19.05 -6.59 -13.34
CA VAL A 83 19.30 -6.91 -11.93
C VAL A 83 20.19 -5.85 -11.27
N LEU A 84 21.30 -5.46 -11.91
CA LEU A 84 22.24 -4.51 -11.31
C LEU A 84 21.71 -3.08 -11.21
N LEU A 85 20.83 -2.65 -12.13
CA LEU A 85 20.28 -1.30 -12.13
C LEU A 85 18.92 -1.22 -11.43
N LEU A 86 18.02 -2.13 -11.77
CA LEU A 86 16.62 -2.05 -11.35
C LEU A 86 16.43 -2.50 -9.90
N VAL A 87 17.15 -3.55 -9.44
CA VAL A 87 16.99 -4.06 -8.07
C VAL A 87 17.43 -3.03 -7.02
N PRO A 88 18.61 -2.39 -7.11
CA PRO A 88 18.98 -1.37 -6.13
C PRO A 88 18.05 -0.15 -6.18
N ALA A 89 17.62 0.27 -7.38
CA ALA A 89 16.67 1.37 -7.54
C ALA A 89 15.32 1.07 -6.88
N LEU A 90 14.79 -0.14 -7.06
CA LEU A 90 13.55 -0.58 -6.42
C LEU A 90 13.66 -0.60 -4.90
N LEU A 91 14.79 -1.05 -4.34
CA LEU A 91 15.02 -1.01 -2.89
C LEU A 91 15.07 0.43 -2.35
N MET A 92 15.68 1.36 -3.09
CA MET A 92 15.68 2.78 -2.72
C MET A 92 14.26 3.36 -2.72
N ILE A 93 13.51 3.13 -3.79
CA ILE A 93 12.10 3.55 -3.90
C ILE A 93 11.28 2.99 -2.74
N GLN A 94 11.42 1.69 -2.44
CA GLN A 94 10.73 1.07 -1.32
C GLN A 94 11.08 1.75 0.02
N SER A 95 12.35 2.09 0.22
CA SER A 95 12.80 2.78 1.43
C SER A 95 12.19 4.19 1.56
N ASP A 96 12.10 4.95 0.47
CA ASP A 96 11.52 6.30 0.47
C ASP A 96 9.99 6.24 0.65
N LEU A 97 9.33 5.28 0.01
CA LEU A 97 7.89 5.05 0.17
C LEU A 97 7.55 4.69 1.62
N SER A 98 8.37 3.85 2.26
CA SER A 98 8.18 3.47 3.67
C SER A 98 8.31 4.65 4.63
N ARG A 99 9.20 5.62 4.33
CA ARG A 99 9.37 6.86 5.11
C ARG A 99 8.19 7.80 4.93
N GLY A 100 7.69 7.94 3.70
CA GLY A 100 6.51 8.73 3.38
C GLY A 100 5.26 8.20 4.09
N VAL A 101 5.00 6.89 3.97
CA VAL A 101 3.87 6.22 4.65
C VAL A 101 4.01 6.28 6.17
N GLY A 102 5.22 6.13 6.72
CA GLY A 102 5.46 6.24 8.16
C GLY A 102 5.17 7.63 8.72
N THR A 103 5.53 8.68 7.99
CA THR A 103 5.25 10.07 8.37
C THR A 103 3.77 10.38 8.25
N LEU A 104 3.13 9.97 7.14
CA LEU A 104 1.69 10.12 6.94
C LEU A 104 0.89 9.36 8.01
N ARG A 105 1.31 8.15 8.37
CA ARG A 105 0.72 7.38 9.48
C ARG A 105 0.92 8.09 10.81
N LYS A 106 2.08 8.69 11.08
CA LYS A 106 2.30 9.49 12.30
C LYS A 106 1.46 10.77 12.30
N VAL A 107 1.19 11.39 11.16
CA VAL A 107 0.30 12.56 11.08
C VAL A 107 -1.17 12.16 11.25
N LEU A 108 -1.59 11.05 10.63
CA LEU A 108 -2.97 10.53 10.72
C LEU A 108 -3.28 9.91 12.08
N VAL A 109 -2.34 9.16 12.67
CA VAL A 109 -2.51 8.39 13.92
C VAL A 109 -1.93 9.11 15.13
N GLY A 110 -0.94 9.98 14.94
CA GLY A 110 -0.22 10.70 16.00
C GLY A 110 -0.86 12.02 16.43
N ARG A 111 -2.12 12.27 16.07
CA ARG A 111 -2.94 13.16 16.90
C ARG A 111 -3.08 12.49 18.26
N ARG A 112 -2.18 12.84 19.19
CA ARG A 112 -2.50 12.92 20.62
C ARG A 112 -3.69 13.87 20.73
N PHE A 113 -4.87 13.37 20.42
CA PHE A 113 -6.06 14.11 20.71
C PHE A 113 -6.14 14.18 22.23
N ASN A 114 -5.81 15.37 22.73
CA ASN A 114 -5.93 15.70 24.13
C ASN A 114 -7.34 15.28 24.60
N HIS A 115 -7.48 14.77 25.82
CA HIS A 115 -8.77 14.27 26.33
C HIS A 115 -9.92 15.27 26.12
N ARG A 116 -9.61 16.57 26.14
CA ARG A 116 -10.51 17.70 25.83
C ARG A 116 -11.07 17.70 24.40
N PHE A 117 -10.23 17.42 23.39
CA PHE A 117 -10.71 17.31 22.01
C PHE A 117 -11.60 16.08 21.85
N ARG A 118 -11.25 14.99 22.55
CA ARG A 118 -12.02 13.73 22.50
C ARG A 118 -13.37 13.87 23.18
N SER A 119 -13.45 14.52 24.34
CA SER A 119 -14.71 14.83 25.02
C SER A 119 -15.56 15.83 24.23
N ALA A 120 -14.93 16.80 23.55
CA ALA A 120 -15.63 17.73 22.66
C ALA A 120 -16.25 17.01 21.45
N VAL A 121 -15.50 16.13 20.78
CA VAL A 121 -16.02 15.34 19.65
C VAL A 121 -17.13 14.38 20.09
N ALA A 122 -16.95 13.68 21.22
CA ALA A 122 -17.99 12.81 21.76
C ALA A 122 -19.26 13.60 22.11
N GLY A 123 -19.13 14.79 22.72
CA GLY A 123 -20.25 15.68 23.00
C GLY A 123 -20.97 16.15 21.73
N ILE A 124 -20.21 16.53 20.69
CA ILE A 124 -20.77 16.92 19.39
C ILE A 124 -21.51 15.76 18.73
N VAL A 125 -20.93 14.56 18.72
CA VAL A 125 -21.56 13.37 18.14
C VAL A 125 -22.86 13.00 18.86
N VAL A 126 -22.87 13.05 20.19
CA VAL A 126 -24.07 12.79 21.00
C VAL A 126 -25.14 13.86 20.75
N ALA A 127 -24.76 15.14 20.68
CA ALA A 127 -25.68 16.23 20.38
C ALA A 127 -26.30 16.10 18.98
N VAL A 128 -25.49 15.74 17.97
CA VAL A 128 -25.95 15.51 16.60
C VAL A 128 -26.87 14.29 16.51
N LEU A 129 -26.54 13.19 17.21
CA LEU A 129 -27.41 12.01 17.31
C LEU A 129 -28.76 12.37 17.92
N ALA A 130 -28.76 13.06 19.06
CA ALA A 130 -30.00 13.48 19.73
C ALA A 130 -30.86 14.38 18.83
N LEU A 131 -30.24 15.34 18.15
CA LEU A 131 -30.94 16.24 17.21
C LEU A 131 -31.49 15.47 16.01
N ASN A 132 -30.72 14.54 15.45
CA ASN A 132 -31.13 13.73 14.31
C ASN A 132 -32.29 12.79 14.67
N THR A 133 -32.23 12.14 15.84
CA THR A 133 -33.34 11.31 16.37
C THR A 133 -34.58 12.15 16.68
N ALA A 134 -34.43 13.36 17.21
CA ALA A 134 -35.57 14.24 17.50
C ALA A 134 -36.27 14.74 16.22
N ILE A 135 -35.50 15.02 15.16
CA ILE A 135 -36.03 15.55 13.89
C ILE A 135 -36.59 14.43 13.01
N LEU A 136 -35.83 13.35 12.82
CA LEU A 136 -36.16 12.28 11.85
C LEU A 136 -36.83 11.06 12.49
N GLY A 137 -36.66 10.83 13.78
CA GLY A 137 -37.27 9.69 14.49
C GLY A 137 -38.80 9.65 14.37
N PRO A 138 -39.51 10.78 14.55
CA PRO A 138 -40.95 10.80 14.37
C PRO A 138 -41.38 10.52 12.93
N TRP A 139 -40.67 11.04 11.93
CA TRP A 139 -40.92 10.74 10.51
C TRP A 139 -40.89 9.23 10.22
N VAL A 140 -39.96 8.51 10.84
CA VAL A 140 -39.80 7.05 10.66
C VAL A 140 -40.93 6.27 11.34
N VAL A 141 -41.43 6.72 12.50
CA VAL A 141 -42.42 5.98 13.29
C VAL A 141 -43.87 6.32 12.89
N THR A 142 -44.18 7.59 12.65
CA THR A 142 -45.55 8.05 12.37
C THR A 142 -45.80 8.36 10.90
N GLY A 143 -44.76 8.34 10.05
CA GLY A 143 -44.86 8.73 8.65
C GLY A 143 -45.07 10.25 8.44
N ASN A 144 -45.02 11.05 9.51
CA ASN A 144 -45.31 12.47 9.48
C ASN A 144 -44.28 13.30 10.27
N ALA A 145 -44.02 14.53 9.83
CA ALA A 145 -43.09 15.43 10.52
C ALA A 145 -43.67 15.94 11.84
N VAL A 146 -42.90 15.85 12.93
CA VAL A 146 -43.25 16.52 14.21
C VAL A 146 -42.94 18.00 14.17
N VAL A 147 -42.01 18.44 13.32
CA VAL A 147 -41.78 19.87 13.06
C VAL A 147 -42.80 20.33 12.03
N PRO A 148 -43.72 21.26 12.35
CA PRO A 148 -44.62 21.85 11.37
C PRO A 148 -43.77 22.66 10.37
N LEU A 149 -43.50 22.07 9.21
CA LEU A 149 -42.70 22.66 8.14
C LEU A 149 -43.36 23.89 7.49
N GLU A 150 -44.58 24.23 7.89
CA GLU A 150 -45.33 25.39 7.41
C GLU A 150 -44.72 26.73 7.85
N LEU A 151 -43.97 26.76 8.96
CA LEU A 151 -43.37 27.99 9.50
C LEU A 151 -42.15 28.51 8.71
N TRP A 152 -41.59 27.71 7.80
CA TRP A 152 -40.33 28.02 7.10
C TRP A 152 -40.50 28.18 5.57
N GLY A 153 -41.73 28.16 5.05
CA GLY A 153 -42.08 28.52 3.67
C GLY A 153 -41.46 27.65 2.55
N ALA A 154 -40.71 26.61 2.88
CA ALA A 154 -39.90 25.86 1.93
C ALA A 154 -40.52 24.48 1.63
N LYS A 155 -40.97 24.28 0.39
CA LYS A 155 -41.39 22.97 -0.15
C LYS A 155 -40.17 22.10 -0.41
N TRP A 156 -39.61 21.51 0.63
CA TRP A 156 -38.53 20.53 0.47
C TRP A 156 -39.07 19.17 -0.02
N VAL A 157 -38.20 18.43 -0.70
CA VAL A 157 -38.45 17.09 -1.27
C VAL A 157 -39.12 16.18 -0.23
N THR A 158 -40.37 15.78 -0.47
CA THR A 158 -41.06 14.76 0.32
C THR A 158 -40.45 13.40 -0.03
N PHE A 159 -39.46 12.96 0.75
CA PHE A 159 -38.93 11.61 0.64
C PHE A 159 -40.03 10.61 1.04
N SER A 160 -40.08 9.43 0.41
CA SER A 160 -40.92 8.34 0.91
C SER A 160 -40.43 7.92 2.30
N ALA A 161 -41.31 7.42 3.16
CA ALA A 161 -40.94 6.96 4.52
C ALA A 161 -39.76 5.97 4.50
N GLY A 162 -39.64 5.16 3.43
CA GLY A 162 -38.51 4.26 3.21
C GLY A 162 -37.19 4.95 2.83
N ALA A 163 -37.23 6.07 2.10
CA ALA A 163 -36.02 6.84 1.81
C ALA A 163 -35.52 7.62 3.04
N ALA A 164 -36.44 8.10 3.89
CA ALA A 164 -36.10 8.78 5.15
C ALA A 164 -35.44 7.82 6.15
N SER A 165 -35.92 6.57 6.25
CA SER A 165 -35.33 5.56 7.15
C SER A 165 -33.93 5.12 6.72
N LEU A 166 -33.67 5.06 5.40
CA LEU A 166 -32.33 4.77 4.86
C LEU A 166 -31.34 5.90 5.17
N VAL A 167 -31.73 7.17 4.96
CA VAL A 167 -30.88 8.32 5.30
C VAL A 167 -30.59 8.35 6.80
N TRP A 168 -31.59 8.07 7.65
CA TRP A 168 -31.41 7.99 9.09
C TRP A 168 -30.45 6.87 9.50
N ALA A 169 -30.62 5.66 8.95
CA ALA A 169 -29.76 4.51 9.23
C ALA A 169 -28.30 4.73 8.78
N VAL A 170 -28.08 5.34 7.61
CA VAL A 170 -26.74 5.67 7.11
C VAL A 170 -26.07 6.71 8.00
N THR A 171 -26.80 7.76 8.39
CA THR A 171 -26.26 8.83 9.25
C THR A 171 -25.91 8.29 10.64
N LEU A 172 -26.79 7.46 11.21
CA LEU A 172 -26.56 6.76 12.49
C LEU A 172 -25.31 5.87 12.43
N THR A 173 -25.16 5.09 11.36
CA THR A 173 -24.02 4.17 11.18
C THR A 173 -22.70 4.92 11.06
N LEU A 174 -22.66 6.01 10.28
CA LEU A 174 -21.47 6.85 10.14
C LEU A 174 -21.06 7.52 11.47
N LEU A 175 -22.04 7.96 12.27
CA LEU A 175 -21.79 8.56 13.58
C LEU A 175 -21.29 7.53 14.60
N LEU A 176 -21.82 6.30 14.57
CA LEU A 176 -21.33 5.20 15.41
C LEU A 176 -19.90 4.78 15.04
N ILE A 177 -19.57 4.73 13.75
CA ILE A 177 -18.20 4.47 13.28
C ILE A 177 -17.25 5.57 13.76
N ALA A 178 -17.66 6.84 13.68
CA ALA A 178 -16.87 7.97 14.17
C ALA A 178 -16.66 7.91 15.70
N LEU A 179 -17.70 7.54 16.46
CA LEU A 179 -17.61 7.34 17.90
C LEU A 179 -16.67 6.17 18.25
N PHE A 180 -16.80 5.04 17.57
CA PHE A 180 -15.94 3.87 17.76
C PHE A 180 -14.49 4.15 17.39
N ALA A 181 -14.23 4.91 16.32
CA ALA A 181 -12.87 5.36 15.98
C ALA A 181 -12.29 6.28 17.07
N ALA A 182 -13.12 7.14 17.66
CA ALA A 182 -12.70 8.04 18.76
C ALA A 182 -12.46 7.29 20.09
N THR A 183 -13.12 6.15 20.33
CA THR A 183 -13.00 5.34 21.56
C THR A 183 -12.03 4.17 21.43
N SER A 184 -11.90 3.51 20.28
CA SER A 184 -10.93 2.41 20.05
C SER A 184 -9.47 2.89 20.16
N GLY A 185 -9.20 4.18 19.94
CA GLY A 185 -7.94 4.81 20.32
C GLY A 185 -7.60 4.71 21.83
N ILE A 186 -8.57 4.43 22.71
CA ILE A 186 -8.39 4.20 24.17
C ILE A 186 -7.76 2.85 24.45
N LEU A 187 -8.21 1.79 23.77
CA LEU A 187 -7.81 0.42 24.06
C LEU A 187 -6.37 0.13 23.66
N ILE A 188 -5.90 0.77 22.58
CA ILE A 188 -4.53 0.58 22.06
C ILE A 188 -3.48 1.31 22.92
N GLN A 189 -3.85 2.33 23.71
CA GLN A 189 -2.91 3.04 24.58
C GLN A 189 -2.73 2.39 25.96
N ARG A 190 -3.70 1.59 26.43
CA ARG A 190 -3.62 0.89 27.72
C ARG A 190 -2.79 -0.39 27.70
N SER A 191 -2.48 -0.97 26.53
CA SER A 191 -1.66 -2.18 26.41
C SER A 191 -0.15 -1.91 26.23
N ARG A 192 0.27 -0.64 26.36
CA ARG A 192 1.69 -0.22 26.28
C ARG A 192 2.21 0.42 27.58
N GLN A 193 1.45 0.36 28.66
CA GLN A 193 1.96 0.50 30.02
C GLN A 193 1.95 -0.87 30.68
#